data_AF-A0A1X7NCL7-F1
#
_entry.id   AF-A0A1X7NCL7-F1
#
_cell.length_a   1.000
_cell.length_b   1.000
_cell.length_c   1.000
_cell.angle_alpha   90.00
_cell.angle_beta   90.00
_cell.angle_gamma   90.00
#
_symmetry.space_group_name_H-M   'P 1'
#
loop_
_entity.id
_entity.type
_entity.pdbx_description
1 polymer ?
#
loop_
_entity_poly.entity_id
_entity_poly.type
_entity_poly.pdbx_seq_one_letter_code
_entity_poly.pdbx_strand_id
1 'polypeptide(L)'
;MSRYSSSKEPTRRNVFALSGIAGVAAASASAAPTASADDVTHRTDSIHNILEFGDAGLTDEQRLLLAIKYFVSNKVEATLIISRGFRINATVEIDIAYISIEMTGANINSSAVPNGPALRFFSSAPAGGTQARTTYRGLRLIGPGKTSLGSSALQFDSSVGDVAGIGFFGLEVYGYHTGLEFKNRGSGISFFAFHLYGCATGVALRSGFADSGDDIRFIGGGIGTSDTAVLVTNSDAEVHFHSTSFDWCKQTIKAEDGSVSLSQCHFEMSSASAQSGLPPFYSGASPNAKITIVGGDLIYLTPATTAHLFETASTSWSGGISVNSLSMMNTTTTSGYLVGGTANVKFDNMMLVDGNGSGSGAGAVLTHKSANKLIDGTFNLPTPVDVFSISSDATSRTDSPGLALTTSGGRLVLTRNAAKPWAAIAIDVPCTAGKFYASEITFAGGTAGGTFTYIECFVANQGFTRTTTPVTLKTNARGTTNISMTDVKSVASFKKTFGATSWSRIAPPWATHFRIKMGLNSVTGGTINVAEIIVTEL
;
A
#
# COMPACT_ATOMS: atom_id res chain seq x y z
N MET A 1 41.34 -18.30 32.43
CA MET A 1 42.46 -19.26 32.29
C MET A 1 43.02 -19.15 30.88
N SER A 2 44.35 -18.96 30.79
CA SER A 2 45.30 -19.12 29.66
C SER A 2 44.95 -18.52 28.29
N ARG A 3 45.42 -17.30 27.94
CA ARG A 3 46.75 -16.89 27.40
C ARG A 3 46.96 -17.19 25.91
N TYR A 4 47.14 -16.13 25.11
CA TYR A 4 48.30 -15.97 24.20
C TYR A 4 48.66 -14.47 24.06
N SER A 5 49.96 -14.19 23.99
CA SER A 5 50.68 -12.91 24.20
C SER A 5 50.98 -12.19 22.87
N SER A 6 50.90 -10.85 22.79
CA SER A 6 52.00 -9.82 22.74
C SER A 6 53.07 -10.03 21.64
N SER A 7 53.38 -9.06 20.75
CA SER A 7 54.20 -7.82 20.95
C SER A 7 53.95 -6.79 19.80
N LYS A 8 53.76 -5.47 20.02
CA LYS A 8 54.70 -4.31 20.11
C LYS A 8 55.72 -4.10 18.96
N GLU A 9 55.39 -3.12 18.06
CA GLU A 9 56.13 -1.91 17.53
C GLU A 9 57.68 -1.89 17.31
N PRO A 10 58.33 -0.93 16.57
CA PRO A 10 57.87 0.37 16.02
C PRO A 10 58.42 0.83 14.62
N THR A 11 57.92 2.01 14.18
CA THR A 11 58.41 3.04 13.22
C THR A 11 59.76 2.90 12.48
N ARG A 12 59.78 3.31 11.18
CA ARG A 12 60.89 4.08 10.57
C ARG A 12 60.43 4.96 9.38
N ARG A 13 60.64 6.28 9.52
CA ARG A 13 60.77 7.25 8.42
C ARG A 13 62.10 6.99 7.72
N ASN A 14 62.14 7.06 6.38
CA ASN A 14 63.36 7.30 5.63
C ASN A 14 63.09 8.32 4.52
N VAL A 15 63.75 9.46 4.66
CA VAL A 15 64.07 10.43 3.60
C VAL A 15 65.23 9.85 2.80
N PHE A 16 65.18 9.84 1.46
CA PHE A 16 66.38 9.86 0.63
C PHE A 16 66.13 10.53 -0.72
N ALA A 17 67.17 11.20 -1.19
CA ALA A 17 67.20 12.31 -2.12
C ALA A 17 67.27 11.92 -3.62
N LEU A 18 67.11 12.95 -4.44
CA LEU A 18 67.29 13.00 -5.90
C LEU A 18 68.69 12.58 -6.39
N SER A 19 68.70 11.85 -7.50
CA SER A 19 69.62 11.93 -8.65
C SER A 19 69.05 10.96 -9.70
N GLY A 20 68.70 11.28 -10.94
CA GLY A 20 69.38 12.11 -11.92
C GLY A 20 69.76 11.22 -13.10
N ILE A 21 68.83 10.96 -14.05
CA ILE A 21 69.14 10.51 -15.41
C ILE A 21 68.19 11.20 -16.38
N ALA A 22 68.80 11.99 -17.27
CA ALA A 22 68.19 12.62 -18.42
C ALA A 22 67.93 11.60 -19.54
N GLY A 23 66.84 11.77 -20.28
CA GLY A 23 66.51 10.93 -21.43
C GLY A 23 65.17 11.34 -22.03
N VAL A 24 65.19 12.43 -22.78
CA VAL A 24 64.05 13.08 -23.44
C VAL A 24 63.50 12.20 -24.57
N ALA A 25 62.19 11.94 -24.55
CA ALA A 25 61.40 11.71 -25.75
C ALA A 25 60.15 12.59 -25.65
N ALA A 26 60.08 13.60 -26.53
CA ALA A 26 59.02 14.58 -26.58
C ALA A 26 57.69 13.92 -27.02
N ALA A 27 56.75 13.81 -26.10
CA ALA A 27 55.33 13.73 -26.44
C ALA A 27 54.77 15.16 -26.32
N SER A 28 54.32 15.70 -27.44
CA SER A 28 53.66 17.00 -27.54
C SER A 28 52.49 17.06 -26.54
N ALA A 29 52.66 17.82 -25.46
CA ALA A 29 51.53 18.24 -24.65
C ALA A 29 50.66 19.15 -25.53
N SER A 30 49.56 18.60 -26.08
CA SER A 30 48.48 19.46 -26.55
C SER A 30 48.01 20.24 -25.34
N ALA A 31 48.21 21.56 -25.36
CA ALA A 31 47.68 22.44 -24.34
C ALA A 31 46.19 22.11 -24.15
N ALA A 32 45.78 21.97 -22.89
CA ALA A 32 44.36 21.94 -22.56
C ALA A 32 43.71 23.15 -23.24
N PRO A 33 42.58 22.99 -23.95
CA PRO A 33 41.90 24.12 -24.55
C PRO A 33 41.66 25.14 -23.44
N THR A 34 42.06 26.38 -23.70
CA THR A 34 41.71 27.52 -22.86
C THR A 34 40.25 27.41 -22.50
N ALA A 35 39.94 27.35 -21.21
CA ALA A 35 38.56 27.42 -20.73
C ALA A 35 37.94 28.66 -21.36
N SER A 36 37.08 28.44 -22.36
CA SER A 36 36.24 29.50 -22.89
C SER A 36 35.46 30.01 -21.70
N ALA A 37 35.55 31.32 -21.44
CA ALA A 37 34.59 31.96 -20.57
C ALA A 37 33.19 31.56 -21.08
N ASP A 38 32.35 31.08 -20.17
CA ASP A 38 30.96 30.69 -20.42
C ASP A 38 30.27 31.91 -21.05
N ASP A 39 30.10 31.90 -22.38
CA ASP A 39 29.44 32.99 -23.08
C ASP A 39 27.95 32.91 -22.76
N VAL A 40 27.48 33.88 -21.98
CA VAL A 40 26.09 33.97 -21.51
C VAL A 40 25.12 34.08 -22.69
N THR A 41 25.59 34.46 -23.89
CA THR A 41 24.76 34.49 -25.11
C THR A 41 24.47 33.11 -25.71
N HIS A 42 25.24 32.06 -25.37
CA HIS A 42 24.95 30.70 -25.82
C HIS A 42 23.87 29.99 -24.98
N ARG A 43 23.48 30.52 -23.80
CA ARG A 43 22.36 29.96 -23.03
C ARG A 43 21.00 30.16 -23.69
N THR A 44 20.89 31.09 -24.65
CA THR A 44 19.67 31.30 -25.45
C THR A 44 19.60 30.43 -26.71
N ASP A 45 20.68 29.74 -27.11
CA ASP A 45 20.75 28.95 -28.36
C ASP A 45 20.14 27.54 -28.23
N SER A 46 19.58 27.19 -27.08
CA SER A 46 19.04 25.85 -26.80
C SER A 46 17.58 25.89 -26.38
N ILE A 47 16.89 27.04 -26.47
CA ILE A 47 15.48 27.18 -26.10
C ILE A 47 14.74 27.83 -27.27
N HIS A 48 13.78 27.12 -27.85
CA HIS A 48 13.11 27.57 -29.07
C HIS A 48 11.61 27.35 -28.97
N ASN A 49 10.82 28.33 -29.41
CA ASN A 49 9.39 28.12 -29.58
C ASN A 49 9.11 27.31 -30.83
N ILE A 50 8.19 26.33 -30.77
CA ILE A 50 7.83 25.53 -31.95
C ILE A 50 7.29 26.40 -33.11
N LEU A 51 6.77 27.59 -32.80
CA LEU A 51 6.26 28.54 -33.81
C LEU A 51 7.38 29.18 -34.66
N GLU A 52 8.65 29.03 -34.28
CA GLU A 52 9.80 29.46 -35.09
C GLU A 52 10.06 28.53 -36.29
N PHE A 53 9.51 27.31 -36.25
CA PHE A 53 9.80 26.28 -37.25
C PHE A 53 8.74 26.25 -38.35
N GLY A 54 9.14 26.58 -39.57
CA GLY A 54 8.32 26.50 -40.79
C GLY A 54 7.32 27.64 -40.98
N ASP A 55 6.64 27.61 -42.14
CA ASP A 55 5.79 28.72 -42.60
C ASP A 55 4.43 28.77 -41.93
N ALA A 56 3.77 29.94 -41.96
CA ALA A 56 2.47 30.22 -41.33
C ALA A 56 1.34 29.23 -41.70
N GLY A 57 1.46 28.52 -42.82
CA GLY A 57 0.49 27.51 -43.27
C GLY A 57 0.59 26.14 -42.59
N LEU A 58 1.65 25.88 -41.81
CA LEU A 58 1.81 24.61 -41.10
C LEU A 58 1.00 24.57 -39.80
N THR A 59 0.46 23.39 -39.50
CA THR A 59 -0.16 23.12 -38.19
C THR A 59 0.89 23.06 -37.09
N ASP A 60 0.50 23.34 -35.85
CA ASP A 60 1.42 23.28 -34.70
C ASP A 60 2.02 21.87 -34.49
N GLU A 61 1.26 20.82 -34.81
CA GLU A 61 1.78 19.44 -34.85
C GLU A 61 2.94 19.30 -35.85
N GLN A 62 2.77 19.80 -37.08
CA GLN A 62 3.83 19.76 -38.10
C GLN A 62 5.05 20.57 -37.68
N ARG A 63 4.83 21.72 -37.02
CA ARG A 63 5.90 22.59 -36.51
C ARG A 63 6.71 21.91 -35.41
N LEU A 64 6.04 21.24 -34.46
CA LEU A 64 6.69 20.44 -33.43
C LEU A 64 7.54 19.32 -34.05
N LEU A 65 6.99 18.58 -35.01
CA LEU A 65 7.70 17.49 -35.68
C LEU A 65 8.92 17.99 -36.46
N LEU A 66 8.83 19.16 -37.11
CA LEU A 66 9.96 19.79 -37.79
C LEU A 66 11.06 20.21 -36.80
N ALA A 67 10.69 20.81 -35.67
CA ALA A 67 11.63 21.22 -34.63
C ALA A 67 12.39 20.01 -34.05
N ILE A 68 11.66 18.96 -33.66
CA ILE A 68 12.25 17.70 -33.17
C ILE A 68 13.23 17.14 -34.22
N LYS A 69 12.80 17.01 -35.47
CA LYS A 69 13.64 16.47 -36.55
C LYS A 69 14.92 17.29 -36.73
N TYR A 70 14.82 18.62 -36.67
CA TYR A 70 15.97 19.52 -36.82
C TYR A 70 17.04 19.24 -35.76
N PHE A 71 16.68 19.28 -34.48
CA PHE A 71 17.65 19.10 -33.38
C PHE A 71 18.22 17.69 -33.32
N VAL A 72 17.38 16.67 -33.51
CA VAL A 72 17.83 15.27 -33.52
C VAL A 72 18.79 15.00 -34.69
N SER A 73 18.50 15.50 -35.90
CA SER A 73 19.36 15.27 -37.07
C SER A 73 20.72 15.98 -36.95
N ASN A 74 20.75 17.13 -36.28
CA ASN A 74 21.97 17.89 -36.04
C ASN A 74 22.70 17.49 -34.75
N LYS A 75 22.11 16.57 -33.96
CA LYS A 75 22.63 16.11 -32.67
C LYS A 75 22.87 17.26 -31.67
N VAL A 76 21.93 18.21 -31.63
CA VAL A 76 21.97 19.37 -30.73
C VAL A 76 20.87 19.22 -29.69
N GLU A 77 21.24 19.35 -28.41
CA GLU A 77 20.27 19.37 -27.31
C GLU A 77 19.47 20.68 -27.33
N ALA A 78 18.15 20.60 -27.20
CA ALA A 78 17.26 21.75 -27.18
C ALA A 78 16.04 21.54 -26.29
N THR A 79 15.51 22.65 -25.78
CA THR A 79 14.22 22.76 -25.11
C THR A 79 13.22 23.40 -26.06
N LEU A 80 12.15 22.68 -26.37
CA LEU A 80 11.07 23.18 -27.21
C LEU A 80 9.96 23.79 -26.36
N ILE A 81 9.67 25.07 -26.58
CA ILE A 81 8.57 25.79 -25.93
C ILE A 81 7.28 25.58 -26.74
N ILE A 82 6.26 25.06 -26.06
CA ILE A 82 4.90 24.96 -26.57
C ILE A 82 4.04 26.04 -25.90
N SER A 83 3.85 27.16 -26.59
CA SER A 83 3.17 28.35 -26.03
C SER A 83 1.66 28.39 -26.25
N ARG A 84 1.08 27.44 -26.99
CA ARG A 84 -0.38 27.31 -27.18
C ARG A 84 -0.78 25.86 -27.38
N GLY A 85 -2.04 25.54 -27.09
CA GLY A 85 -2.59 24.19 -27.26
C GLY A 85 -2.90 23.90 -28.73
N PHE A 86 -2.83 22.62 -29.09
CA PHE A 86 -3.10 22.14 -30.43
C PHE A 86 -3.54 20.67 -30.42
N ARG A 87 -4.01 20.18 -31.57
CA ARG A 87 -4.38 18.77 -31.76
C ARG A 87 -3.26 18.01 -32.46
N ILE A 88 -2.97 16.81 -31.97
CA ILE A 88 -2.17 15.82 -32.70
C ILE A 88 -3.10 14.76 -33.32
N ASN A 89 -2.72 14.27 -34.50
CA ASN A 89 -3.45 13.27 -35.27
C ASN A 89 -2.67 11.95 -35.38
N ALA A 90 -1.41 11.93 -34.98
CA ALA A 90 -0.57 10.74 -34.87
C ALA A 90 0.30 10.78 -33.61
N THR A 91 0.92 9.65 -33.29
CA THR A 91 1.96 9.57 -32.27
C THR A 91 3.10 10.54 -32.61
N VAL A 92 3.52 11.33 -31.62
CA VAL A 92 4.72 12.15 -31.71
C VAL A 92 5.87 11.41 -31.03
N GLU A 93 6.94 11.16 -31.78
CA GLU A 93 8.15 10.53 -31.25
C GLU A 93 9.12 11.60 -30.73
N ILE A 94 9.59 11.41 -29.49
CA ILE A 94 10.47 12.33 -28.77
C ILE A 94 11.75 11.57 -28.44
N ASP A 95 12.86 12.01 -29.03
CA ASP A 95 14.19 11.49 -28.70
C ASP A 95 14.74 12.22 -27.48
N ILE A 96 14.77 11.54 -26.35
CA ILE A 96 15.15 12.11 -25.07
C ILE A 96 16.63 12.51 -25.00
N ALA A 97 17.45 12.00 -25.92
CA ALA A 97 18.86 12.35 -26.01
C ALA A 97 19.07 13.81 -26.42
N TYR A 98 18.07 14.45 -27.03
CA TYR A 98 18.18 15.81 -27.58
C TYR A 98 17.03 16.73 -27.18
N ILE A 99 15.85 16.20 -26.88
CA ILE A 99 14.63 17.02 -26.78
C ILE A 99 14.11 17.09 -25.35
N SER A 100 14.15 18.29 -24.78
CA SER A 100 13.31 18.71 -23.64
C SER A 100 12.07 19.47 -24.15
N ILE A 101 10.99 19.48 -23.36
CA ILE A 101 9.79 20.25 -23.68
C ILE A 101 9.37 21.08 -22.48
N GLU A 102 9.04 22.34 -22.72
CA GLU A 102 8.36 23.19 -21.73
C GLU A 102 7.08 23.75 -22.34
N MET A 103 5.96 23.44 -21.70
CA MET A 103 4.65 23.87 -22.14
C MET A 103 4.14 24.99 -21.24
N THR A 104 3.87 26.14 -21.85
CA THR A 104 3.41 27.37 -21.17
C THR A 104 2.00 27.79 -21.60
N GLY A 105 1.41 27.09 -22.58
CA GLY A 105 0.05 27.32 -23.10
C GLY A 105 -0.92 26.15 -22.85
N ALA A 106 -2.08 26.16 -23.53
CA ALA A 106 -3.25 25.32 -23.26
C ALA A 106 -3.02 23.79 -23.13
N ASN A 107 -3.44 22.94 -24.07
CA ASN A 107 -3.40 21.48 -23.94
C ASN A 107 -3.12 20.80 -25.28
N ILE A 108 -2.41 19.67 -25.26
CA ILE A 108 -2.26 18.79 -26.43
C ILE A 108 -3.46 17.85 -26.46
N ASN A 109 -4.33 18.03 -27.45
CA ASN A 109 -5.49 17.17 -27.66
C ASN A 109 -5.10 16.02 -28.59
N SER A 110 -5.06 14.80 -28.07
CA SER A 110 -4.77 13.58 -28.84
C SER A 110 -6.01 12.71 -29.03
N SER A 111 -7.22 13.28 -29.00
CA SER A 111 -8.46 12.52 -29.23
C SER A 111 -8.54 11.88 -30.63
N ALA A 112 -7.71 12.32 -31.58
CA ALA A 112 -7.52 11.67 -32.89
C ALA A 112 -6.56 10.46 -32.88
N VAL A 113 -5.94 10.12 -31.74
CA VAL A 113 -4.99 9.01 -31.60
C VAL A 113 -5.62 7.89 -30.75
N PRO A 114 -6.59 7.11 -31.28
CA PRO A 114 -7.31 6.09 -30.52
C PRO A 114 -6.49 4.83 -30.26
N ASN A 115 -5.42 4.61 -31.04
CA ASN A 115 -4.55 3.45 -30.98
C ASN A 115 -3.09 3.93 -30.99
N GLY A 116 -2.31 3.54 -29.99
CA GLY A 116 -0.94 3.99 -29.77
C GLY A 116 -0.81 5.11 -28.75
N PRO A 117 0.43 5.49 -28.42
CA PRO A 117 0.71 6.59 -27.51
C PRO A 117 0.47 7.95 -28.18
N ALA A 118 0.04 8.95 -27.42
CA ALA A 118 0.08 10.35 -27.86
C ALA A 118 1.53 10.80 -28.05
N LEU A 119 2.36 10.60 -27.02
CA LEU A 119 3.80 10.87 -27.05
C LEU A 119 4.59 9.58 -26.75
N ARG A 120 5.51 9.23 -27.64
CA ARG A 120 6.46 8.13 -27.43
C ARG A 120 7.85 8.70 -27.14
N PHE A 121 8.42 8.36 -25.99
CA PHE A 121 9.78 8.71 -25.61
C PHE A 121 10.70 7.53 -25.91
N PHE A 122 11.80 7.81 -26.61
CA PHE A 122 12.84 6.84 -26.94
C PHE A 122 14.21 7.53 -26.85
N SER A 123 15.31 6.76 -26.88
CA SER A 123 16.66 7.34 -26.99
C SER A 123 17.39 6.75 -28.19
N SER A 124 17.88 7.61 -29.08
CA SER A 124 18.83 7.19 -30.13
C SER A 124 20.29 7.11 -29.63
N ALA A 125 20.60 7.70 -28.47
CA ALA A 125 21.93 7.62 -27.86
C ALA A 125 22.10 6.32 -27.08
N PRO A 126 23.24 5.61 -27.20
CA PRO A 126 23.50 4.37 -26.45
C PRO A 126 23.52 4.61 -24.93
N ALA A 127 23.34 3.53 -24.17
CA ALA A 127 23.35 3.54 -22.70
C ALA A 127 24.59 4.25 -22.13
N GLY A 128 24.38 5.11 -21.12
CA GLY A 128 25.43 5.95 -20.53
C GLY A 128 25.60 7.34 -21.14
N GLY A 129 24.78 7.72 -22.13
CA GLY A 129 24.70 9.11 -22.63
C GLY A 129 24.20 10.11 -21.58
N THR A 130 24.50 11.40 -21.75
CA THR A 130 24.15 12.48 -20.81
C THR A 130 22.66 12.86 -20.85
N GLN A 131 21.75 11.96 -20.49
CA GLN A 131 20.30 12.22 -20.48
C GLN A 131 19.79 12.90 -19.20
N ALA A 132 20.64 13.01 -18.17
CA ALA A 132 20.28 13.55 -16.85
C ALA A 132 19.81 15.03 -16.86
N ARG A 133 19.94 15.72 -17.98
CA ARG A 133 19.52 17.13 -18.16
C ARG A 133 18.15 17.27 -18.83
N THR A 134 17.63 16.21 -19.43
CA THR A 134 16.39 16.26 -20.21
C THR A 134 15.17 16.34 -19.30
N THR A 135 14.32 17.34 -19.52
CA THR A 135 13.10 17.53 -18.71
C THR A 135 11.88 17.86 -19.54
N TYR A 136 10.71 17.50 -19.00
CA TYR A 136 9.41 17.74 -19.61
C TYR A 136 8.51 18.46 -18.62
N ARG A 137 8.10 19.68 -18.96
CA ARG A 137 7.47 20.62 -18.01
C ARG A 137 6.12 21.11 -18.49
N GLY A 138 5.14 21.15 -17.59
CA GLY A 138 3.81 21.72 -17.86
C GLY A 138 2.97 20.94 -18.87
N LEU A 139 3.33 19.70 -19.18
CA LEU A 139 2.64 18.91 -20.20
C LEU A 139 1.19 18.63 -19.77
N ARG A 140 0.24 18.97 -20.63
CA ARG A 140 -1.19 18.63 -20.44
C ARG A 140 -1.76 17.91 -21.66
N LEU A 141 -2.24 16.70 -21.45
CA LEU A 141 -2.69 15.78 -22.50
C LEU A 141 -4.15 15.35 -22.32
N ILE A 142 -4.94 15.43 -23.39
CA ILE A 142 -6.33 14.98 -23.44
C ILE A 142 -6.46 13.85 -24.45
N GLY A 143 -6.87 12.68 -23.95
CA GLY A 143 -6.98 11.46 -24.72
C GLY A 143 -8.32 11.22 -25.41
N PRO A 144 -8.42 10.13 -26.19
CA PRO A 144 -9.62 9.70 -26.91
C PRO A 144 -10.72 9.11 -26.01
N GLY A 145 -10.46 8.92 -24.73
CA GLY A 145 -11.36 8.31 -23.73
C GLY A 145 -10.83 6.97 -23.22
N LYS A 146 -11.16 6.64 -21.97
CA LYS A 146 -10.66 5.41 -21.30
C LYS A 146 -11.06 4.08 -21.97
N THR A 147 -12.09 4.10 -22.80
CA THR A 147 -12.57 2.94 -23.55
C THR A 147 -11.77 2.66 -24.83
N SER A 148 -10.87 3.56 -25.25
CA SER A 148 -9.97 3.34 -26.39
C SER A 148 -8.80 2.44 -26.01
N LEU A 149 -9.00 1.11 -26.06
CA LEU A 149 -8.10 0.08 -25.51
C LEU A 149 -6.63 0.18 -25.94
N GLY A 150 -6.34 0.71 -27.14
CA GLY A 150 -4.97 0.86 -27.64
C GLY A 150 -4.30 2.18 -27.23
N SER A 151 -5.00 3.11 -26.58
CA SER A 151 -4.49 4.46 -26.32
C SER A 151 -3.62 4.52 -25.06
N SER A 152 -2.46 5.19 -25.19
CA SER A 152 -1.67 5.65 -24.05
C SER A 152 -1.32 7.12 -24.15
N ALA A 153 -1.14 7.82 -23.03
CA ALA A 153 -0.74 9.23 -23.08
C ALA A 153 0.77 9.34 -23.34
N LEU A 154 1.56 8.78 -22.43
CA LEU A 154 3.02 8.70 -22.57
C LEU A 154 3.44 7.24 -22.61
N GLN A 155 4.28 6.89 -23.58
CA GLN A 155 4.93 5.58 -23.65
C GLN A 155 6.44 5.73 -23.64
N PHE A 156 7.11 5.00 -22.76
CA PHE A 156 8.57 4.95 -22.65
C PHE A 156 9.04 3.63 -23.26
N ASP A 157 9.54 3.68 -24.49
CA ASP A 157 9.88 2.48 -25.26
C ASP A 157 11.01 2.73 -26.27
N SER A 158 12.14 2.05 -26.08
CA SER A 158 13.31 2.21 -26.94
C SER A 158 13.95 0.87 -27.29
N SER A 159 14.42 0.76 -28.53
CA SER A 159 15.17 -0.40 -29.04
C SER A 159 16.68 -0.21 -29.01
N VAL A 160 17.17 1.02 -28.80
CA VAL A 160 18.59 1.39 -28.90
C VAL A 160 19.14 1.81 -27.55
N GLY A 161 18.82 3.04 -27.13
CA GLY A 161 19.25 3.60 -25.84
C GLY A 161 18.24 3.42 -24.74
N ASP A 162 18.67 3.62 -23.50
CA ASP A 162 17.74 3.63 -22.38
C ASP A 162 16.91 4.92 -22.36
N VAL A 163 15.66 4.80 -21.93
CA VAL A 163 14.75 5.92 -21.66
C VAL A 163 14.80 6.19 -20.16
N ALA A 164 15.86 6.88 -19.72
CA ALA A 164 16.19 6.98 -18.30
C ALA A 164 16.78 8.33 -17.89
N GLY A 165 16.77 8.62 -16.58
CA GLY A 165 17.37 9.82 -16.03
C GLY A 165 16.65 11.14 -16.36
N ILE A 166 15.40 11.05 -16.85
CA ILE A 166 14.57 12.20 -17.22
C ILE A 166 13.56 12.55 -16.12
N GLY A 167 13.16 13.82 -16.09
CA GLY A 167 12.19 14.35 -15.12
C GLY A 167 10.96 14.99 -15.78
N PHE A 168 9.78 14.66 -15.27
CA PHE A 168 8.50 15.32 -15.60
C PHE A 168 8.08 16.24 -14.46
N PHE A 169 7.74 17.49 -14.75
CA PHE A 169 7.35 18.49 -13.76
C PHE A 169 6.03 19.16 -14.16
N GLY A 170 4.97 18.98 -13.37
CA GLY A 170 3.66 19.53 -13.75
C GLY A 170 3.06 18.78 -14.94
N LEU A 171 2.76 17.50 -14.77
CA LEU A 171 2.17 16.65 -15.81
C LEU A 171 0.67 16.45 -15.55
N GLU A 172 -0.19 16.71 -16.52
CA GLU A 172 -1.61 16.40 -16.47
C GLU A 172 -2.01 15.48 -17.63
N VAL A 173 -2.63 14.35 -17.31
CA VAL A 173 -3.10 13.36 -18.29
C VAL A 173 -4.54 13.02 -18.00
N TYR A 174 -5.40 13.14 -19.01
CA TYR A 174 -6.82 12.84 -18.89
C TYR A 174 -7.34 11.93 -20.00
N GLY A 175 -8.12 10.92 -19.63
CA GLY A 175 -9.00 10.22 -20.57
C GLY A 175 -8.28 9.30 -21.55
N TYR A 176 -7.33 8.50 -21.08
CA TYR A 176 -6.66 7.45 -21.87
C TYR A 176 -7.04 6.06 -21.36
N HIS A 177 -6.87 5.03 -22.18
CA HIS A 177 -6.91 3.68 -21.62
C HIS A 177 -5.75 3.48 -20.64
N THR A 178 -4.52 3.82 -21.04
CA THR A 178 -3.35 3.84 -20.17
C THR A 178 -2.81 5.26 -20.04
N GLY A 179 -2.67 5.81 -18.84
CA GLY A 179 -2.04 7.12 -18.66
C GLY A 179 -0.56 7.07 -19.05
N LEU A 180 0.23 6.33 -18.27
CA LEU A 180 1.66 6.12 -18.48
C LEU A 180 1.97 4.65 -18.71
N GLU A 181 2.73 4.35 -19.76
CA GLU A 181 3.09 3.00 -20.15
C GLU A 181 4.61 2.84 -20.26
N PHE A 182 5.18 1.91 -19.47
CA PHE A 182 6.61 1.61 -19.49
C PHE A 182 6.84 0.30 -20.25
N LYS A 183 7.72 0.38 -21.26
CA LYS A 183 8.14 -0.74 -22.12
C LYS A 183 9.66 -0.83 -22.15
N ASN A 184 10.24 -1.27 -23.27
CA ASN A 184 11.65 -1.63 -23.32
C ASN A 184 12.54 -0.46 -22.93
N ARG A 185 13.46 -0.72 -22.01
CA ARG A 185 14.48 0.23 -21.54
C ARG A 185 13.93 1.48 -20.85
N GLY A 186 12.67 1.48 -20.42
CA GLY A 186 12.08 2.58 -19.64
C GLY A 186 12.33 2.39 -18.14
N SER A 187 13.28 3.13 -17.57
CA SER A 187 13.71 3.00 -16.17
C SER A 187 14.23 4.34 -15.61
N GLY A 188 14.34 4.49 -14.29
CA GLY A 188 14.93 5.67 -13.65
C GLY A 188 14.20 6.99 -13.94
N ILE A 189 12.91 6.96 -14.26
CA ILE A 189 12.11 8.14 -14.64
C ILE A 189 11.44 8.74 -13.41
N SER A 190 11.50 10.07 -13.26
CA SER A 190 10.90 10.77 -12.12
C SER A 190 9.77 11.72 -12.54
N PHE A 191 8.68 11.72 -11.79
CA PHE A 191 7.50 12.57 -11.98
C PHE A 191 7.26 13.42 -10.72
N PHE A 192 7.19 14.73 -10.89
CA PHE A 192 6.97 15.71 -9.83
C PHE A 192 5.70 16.50 -10.09
N ALA A 193 4.80 16.57 -9.10
CA ALA A 193 3.53 17.27 -9.20
C ALA A 193 2.74 16.90 -10.47
N PHE A 194 2.25 15.67 -10.52
CA PHE A 194 1.52 15.14 -11.67
C PHE A 194 0.03 14.89 -11.34
N HIS A 195 -0.80 14.74 -12.35
CA HIS A 195 -2.19 14.31 -12.20
C HIS A 195 -2.58 13.39 -13.36
N LEU A 196 -2.84 12.12 -13.07
CA LEU A 196 -3.35 11.15 -14.04
C LEU A 196 -4.79 10.83 -13.68
N TYR A 197 -5.76 11.17 -14.54
CA TYR A 197 -7.16 11.00 -14.15
C TYR A 197 -8.08 10.53 -15.27
N GLY A 198 -9.17 9.86 -14.89
CA GLY A 198 -10.15 9.32 -15.81
C GLY A 198 -9.59 8.28 -16.78
N CYS A 199 -8.54 7.55 -16.39
CA CYS A 199 -7.93 6.51 -17.21
C CYS A 199 -8.53 5.12 -16.90
N ALA A 200 -8.35 4.12 -17.77
CA ALA A 200 -8.63 2.74 -17.36
C ALA A 200 -7.53 2.25 -16.41
N THR A 201 -6.26 2.44 -16.80
CA THR A 201 -5.08 2.27 -15.96
C THR A 201 -4.31 3.59 -15.89
N GLY A 202 -4.01 4.10 -14.69
CA GLY A 202 -3.19 5.31 -14.53
C GLY A 202 -1.74 5.07 -14.97
N VAL A 203 -1.06 4.15 -14.28
CA VAL A 203 0.34 3.76 -14.53
C VAL A 203 0.43 2.26 -14.80
N ALA A 204 1.12 1.88 -15.87
CA ALA A 204 1.24 0.49 -16.32
C ALA A 204 2.70 0.08 -16.57
N LEU A 205 3.16 -0.94 -15.84
CA LEU A 205 4.44 -1.61 -16.05
C LEU A 205 4.15 -3.09 -16.29
N ARG A 206 4.12 -3.50 -17.57
CA ARG A 206 3.69 -4.85 -17.96
C ARG A 206 4.89 -5.77 -18.22
N SER A 207 4.69 -7.05 -17.98
CA SER A 207 5.63 -8.11 -18.36
C SER A 207 5.91 -8.12 -19.86
N GLY A 208 7.07 -8.69 -20.24
CA GLY A 208 7.42 -8.93 -21.64
C GLY A 208 8.25 -7.82 -22.29
N PHE A 209 8.73 -6.86 -21.51
CA PHE A 209 9.64 -5.80 -21.95
C PHE A 209 11.01 -5.95 -21.29
N ALA A 210 12.07 -5.73 -22.06
CA ALA A 210 13.45 -5.86 -21.58
C ALA A 210 13.93 -4.60 -20.87
N ASP A 211 14.78 -4.76 -19.86
CA ASP A 211 15.46 -3.69 -19.12
C ASP A 211 14.50 -2.57 -18.66
N SER A 212 13.31 -2.93 -18.15
CA SER A 212 12.19 -2.02 -17.94
C SER A 212 11.73 -1.98 -16.49
N GLY A 213 11.34 -0.78 -16.02
CA GLY A 213 10.56 -0.58 -14.81
C GLY A 213 11.34 -0.38 -13.52
N ASP A 214 12.67 -0.37 -13.57
CA ASP A 214 13.53 -0.08 -12.43
C ASP A 214 13.47 1.41 -12.02
N ASP A 215 13.49 1.71 -10.72
CA ASP A 215 13.55 3.05 -10.10
C ASP A 215 12.60 4.11 -10.72
N ILE A 216 11.32 3.76 -10.91
CA ILE A 216 10.30 4.72 -11.37
C ILE A 216 9.73 5.48 -10.16
N ARG A 217 9.79 6.81 -10.18
CA ARG A 217 9.48 7.64 -9.00
C ARG A 217 8.39 8.67 -9.27
N PHE A 218 7.45 8.77 -8.35
CA PHE A 218 6.33 9.70 -8.36
C PHE A 218 6.31 10.48 -7.04
N ILE A 219 6.39 11.81 -7.12
CA ILE A 219 6.56 12.68 -5.95
C ILE A 219 5.53 13.81 -6.01
N GLY A 220 4.66 13.87 -5.00
CA GLY A 220 3.49 14.74 -4.99
C GLY A 220 2.44 14.28 -6.00
N GLY A 221 1.46 15.15 -6.28
CA GLY A 221 0.46 14.92 -7.32
C GLY A 221 -0.61 13.88 -6.96
N GLY A 222 -1.27 13.32 -7.96
CA GLY A 222 -2.28 12.28 -7.74
C GLY A 222 -2.67 11.44 -8.96
N ILE A 223 -3.30 10.31 -8.68
CA ILE A 223 -3.97 9.45 -9.66
C ILE A 223 -5.44 9.36 -9.26
N GLY A 224 -6.32 9.86 -10.13
CA GLY A 224 -7.73 10.06 -9.84
C GLY A 224 -8.66 9.24 -10.75
N THR A 225 -9.85 8.87 -10.26
CA THR A 225 -11.00 8.40 -11.07
C THR A 225 -10.70 7.30 -12.09
N SER A 226 -9.64 6.52 -11.87
CA SER A 226 -9.19 5.48 -12.78
C SER A 226 -9.75 4.12 -12.36
N ASP A 227 -9.93 3.18 -13.31
CA ASP A 227 -10.38 1.84 -12.93
C ASP A 227 -9.27 1.13 -12.09
N THR A 228 -8.01 1.23 -12.53
CA THR A 228 -6.83 0.83 -11.74
C THR A 228 -5.82 1.98 -11.71
N ALA A 229 -5.34 2.38 -10.53
CA ALA A 229 -4.37 3.48 -10.46
C ALA A 229 -2.97 3.03 -10.94
N VAL A 230 -2.47 1.92 -10.40
CA VAL A 230 -1.16 1.35 -10.74
C VAL A 230 -1.28 -0.15 -10.99
N LEU A 231 -0.80 -0.60 -12.15
CA LEU A 231 -0.72 -2.01 -12.53
C LEU A 231 0.73 -2.40 -12.81
N VAL A 232 1.25 -3.33 -12.02
CA VAL A 232 2.59 -3.90 -12.18
C VAL A 232 2.46 -5.40 -12.44
N THR A 233 2.92 -5.85 -13.60
CA THR A 233 3.05 -7.28 -13.94
C THR A 233 4.45 -7.65 -14.41
N ASN A 234 5.37 -6.69 -14.44
CA ASN A 234 6.79 -6.91 -14.73
C ASN A 234 7.53 -7.28 -13.43
N SER A 235 8.27 -8.39 -13.42
CA SER A 235 9.03 -8.87 -12.26
C SER A 235 10.13 -7.93 -11.80
N ASP A 236 10.69 -7.17 -12.75
CA ASP A 236 11.85 -6.30 -12.52
C ASP A 236 11.42 -4.88 -12.17
N ALA A 237 10.11 -4.61 -12.17
CA ALA A 237 9.60 -3.29 -11.87
C ALA A 237 9.76 -2.93 -10.39
N GLU A 238 10.23 -1.71 -10.15
CA GLU A 238 10.27 -1.06 -8.85
C GLU A 238 9.73 0.36 -9.00
N VAL A 239 8.58 0.61 -8.35
CA VAL A 239 7.86 1.89 -8.48
C VAL A 239 7.62 2.50 -7.11
N HIS A 240 7.95 3.78 -6.97
CA HIS A 240 7.85 4.53 -5.73
C HIS A 240 6.88 5.71 -5.87
N PHE A 241 5.98 5.84 -4.91
CA PHE A 241 5.07 6.98 -4.77
C PHE A 241 5.30 7.63 -3.41
N HIS A 242 5.55 8.94 -3.41
CA HIS A 242 5.81 9.74 -2.23
C HIS A 242 4.86 10.93 -2.18
N SER A 243 4.06 11.03 -1.11
CA SER A 243 3.11 12.13 -0.92
C SER A 243 2.14 12.29 -2.10
N THR A 244 1.75 11.16 -2.70
CA THR A 244 0.83 11.09 -3.83
C THR A 244 -0.59 10.80 -3.34
N SER A 245 -1.57 11.47 -3.94
CA SER A 245 -2.99 11.19 -3.72
C SER A 245 -3.52 10.12 -4.68
N PHE A 246 -4.33 9.21 -4.18
CA PHE A 246 -5.00 8.19 -4.99
C PHE A 246 -6.51 8.28 -4.74
N ASP A 247 -7.18 9.03 -5.61
CA ASP A 247 -8.54 9.47 -5.35
C ASP A 247 -9.52 8.76 -6.27
N TRP A 248 -10.50 8.10 -5.66
CA TRP A 248 -11.66 7.56 -6.36
C TRP A 248 -11.30 6.55 -7.46
N CYS A 249 -10.19 5.84 -7.30
CA CYS A 249 -9.85 4.70 -8.14
C CYS A 249 -10.67 3.47 -7.70
N LYS A 250 -11.04 2.57 -8.62
CA LYS A 250 -11.75 1.33 -8.20
C LYS A 250 -10.81 0.33 -7.52
N GLN A 251 -9.57 0.28 -7.98
CA GLN A 251 -8.46 -0.44 -7.36
C GLN A 251 -7.22 0.46 -7.39
N THR A 252 -6.59 0.68 -6.24
CA THR A 252 -5.43 1.57 -6.11
C THR A 252 -4.21 0.89 -6.72
N ILE A 253 -3.74 -0.19 -6.11
CA ILE A 253 -2.54 -0.91 -6.53
C ILE A 253 -2.90 -2.34 -6.87
N LYS A 254 -2.52 -2.77 -8.07
CA LYS A 254 -2.53 -4.17 -8.49
C LYS A 254 -1.12 -4.56 -8.91
N ALA A 255 -0.38 -5.21 -8.01
CA ALA A 255 0.96 -5.74 -8.27
C ALA A 255 0.86 -7.25 -8.44
N GLU A 256 0.80 -7.75 -9.67
CA GLU A 256 0.81 -9.19 -9.98
C GLU A 256 2.23 -9.77 -10.00
N ASP A 257 3.20 -8.90 -10.27
CA ASP A 257 4.64 -9.11 -10.18
C ASP A 257 5.32 -7.78 -9.83
N GLY A 258 6.62 -7.80 -9.54
CA GLY A 258 7.39 -6.58 -9.22
C GLY A 258 6.92 -5.87 -7.94
N SER A 259 7.45 -4.68 -7.68
CA SER A 259 7.29 -4.00 -6.40
C SER A 259 6.76 -2.57 -6.51
N VAL A 260 5.89 -2.21 -5.55
CA VAL A 260 5.33 -0.88 -5.38
C VAL A 260 5.56 -0.41 -3.95
N SER A 261 6.20 0.75 -3.80
CA SER A 261 6.44 1.42 -2.52
C SER A 261 5.62 2.71 -2.44
N LEU A 262 4.83 2.86 -1.39
CA LEU A 262 3.96 3.99 -1.12
C LEU A 262 4.41 4.64 0.20
N SER A 263 4.73 5.93 0.18
CA SER A 263 5.20 6.65 1.36
C SER A 263 4.42 7.94 1.54
N GLN A 264 3.76 8.08 2.70
CA GLN A 264 2.94 9.25 3.05
C GLN A 264 1.86 9.56 2.00
N CYS A 265 1.27 8.53 1.40
CA CYS A 265 0.24 8.68 0.37
C CYS A 265 -1.15 8.86 0.98
N HIS A 266 -2.01 9.60 0.27
CA HIS A 266 -3.42 9.78 0.61
C HIS A 266 -4.26 8.84 -0.26
N PHE A 267 -5.21 8.10 0.32
CA PHE A 267 -6.10 7.21 -0.41
C PHE A 267 -7.55 7.54 -0.07
N GLU A 268 -8.28 8.19 -0.99
CA GLU A 268 -9.68 8.51 -0.79
C GLU A 268 -10.60 7.66 -1.67
N MET A 269 -11.48 6.90 -1.05
CA MET A 269 -12.42 6.01 -1.75
C MET A 269 -13.80 6.66 -1.82
N SER A 270 -14.18 7.09 -3.03
CA SER A 270 -15.53 7.56 -3.34
C SER A 270 -16.57 6.46 -3.14
N SER A 271 -17.87 6.81 -3.19
CA SER A 271 -18.93 5.81 -3.23
C SER A 271 -18.78 4.84 -4.41
N ALA A 272 -18.39 5.30 -5.60
CA ALA A 272 -18.20 4.41 -6.75
C ALA A 272 -17.02 3.44 -6.54
N SER A 273 -15.94 3.92 -5.92
CA SER A 273 -14.78 3.10 -5.54
C SER A 273 -15.12 2.08 -4.47
N ALA A 274 -15.79 2.51 -3.40
CA ALA A 274 -16.20 1.66 -2.30
C ALA A 274 -17.13 0.53 -2.72
N GLN A 275 -17.93 0.76 -3.77
CA GLN A 275 -18.88 -0.19 -4.35
C GLN A 275 -18.29 -1.06 -5.47
N SER A 276 -16.99 -0.93 -5.79
CA SER A 276 -16.37 -1.71 -6.88
C SER A 276 -16.29 -3.21 -6.59
N GLY A 277 -16.34 -3.61 -5.31
CA GLY A 277 -16.10 -4.97 -4.83
C GLY A 277 -14.62 -5.40 -4.86
N LEU A 278 -13.75 -4.64 -5.53
CA LEU A 278 -12.33 -4.95 -5.64
C LEU A 278 -11.56 -4.51 -4.38
N PRO A 279 -10.54 -5.28 -3.95
CA PRO A 279 -9.63 -4.81 -2.91
C PRO A 279 -8.77 -3.64 -3.45
N PRO A 280 -8.61 -2.54 -2.71
CA PRO A 280 -7.77 -1.41 -3.12
C PRO A 280 -6.29 -1.81 -3.28
N PHE A 281 -5.81 -2.78 -2.49
CA PHE A 281 -4.44 -3.28 -2.58
C PHE A 281 -4.44 -4.78 -2.86
N TYR A 282 -3.90 -5.16 -4.02
CA TYR A 282 -3.80 -6.55 -4.45
C TYR A 282 -2.36 -6.92 -4.80
N SER A 283 -1.84 -7.96 -4.16
CA SER A 283 -0.57 -8.61 -4.47
C SER A 283 -0.80 -9.99 -5.10
N GLY A 284 -0.18 -10.24 -6.25
CA GLY A 284 -0.28 -11.50 -6.99
C GLY A 284 0.48 -12.65 -6.33
N ALA A 285 0.49 -13.80 -7.02
CA ALA A 285 1.11 -15.03 -6.52
C ALA A 285 2.65 -15.03 -6.63
N SER A 286 3.23 -14.13 -7.42
CA SER A 286 4.69 -14.03 -7.58
C SER A 286 5.39 -13.75 -6.24
N PRO A 287 6.58 -14.31 -6.01
CA PRO A 287 7.42 -13.93 -4.86
C PRO A 287 7.99 -12.51 -4.96
N ASN A 288 7.95 -11.89 -6.15
CA ASN A 288 8.39 -10.51 -6.34
C ASN A 288 7.25 -9.51 -6.21
N ALA A 289 5.98 -9.94 -6.37
CA ALA A 289 4.79 -9.12 -6.16
C ALA A 289 4.78 -8.57 -4.73
N LYS A 290 5.11 -7.28 -4.57
CA LYS A 290 5.27 -6.63 -3.28
C LYS A 290 4.59 -5.27 -3.26
N ILE A 291 3.86 -5.00 -2.19
CA ILE A 291 3.34 -3.67 -1.89
C ILE A 291 3.84 -3.27 -0.50
N THR A 292 4.54 -2.14 -0.43
CA THR A 292 4.98 -1.55 0.84
C THR A 292 4.29 -0.21 1.04
N ILE A 293 3.65 -0.02 2.20
CA ILE A 293 2.95 1.21 2.56
C ILE A 293 3.56 1.74 3.86
N VAL A 294 4.04 2.98 3.85
CA VAL A 294 4.66 3.64 5.01
C VAL A 294 4.03 5.01 5.23
N GLY A 295 3.21 5.15 6.28
CA GLY A 295 2.49 6.38 6.58
C GLY A 295 1.27 6.61 5.69
N GLY A 296 0.72 7.81 5.79
CA GLY A 296 -0.44 8.23 5.01
C GLY A 296 -1.78 7.84 5.63
N ASP A 297 -2.84 7.95 4.84
CA ASP A 297 -4.20 7.71 5.28
C ASP A 297 -5.07 7.06 4.21
N LEU A 298 -5.95 6.15 4.65
CA LEU A 298 -6.94 5.46 3.85
C LEU A 298 -8.33 5.80 4.38
N ILE A 299 -9.12 6.48 3.55
CA ILE A 299 -10.44 7.00 3.91
C ILE A 299 -11.49 6.46 2.94
N TYR A 300 -12.56 5.94 3.51
CA TYR A 300 -13.76 5.57 2.77
C TYR A 300 -14.88 6.58 3.05
N LEU A 301 -15.43 7.20 1.99
CA LEU A 301 -16.57 8.11 2.12
C LEU A 301 -17.89 7.36 2.43
N THR A 302 -17.95 6.07 2.08
CA THR A 302 -19.06 5.15 2.40
C THR A 302 -18.50 3.75 2.70
N PRO A 303 -19.22 2.90 3.46
CA PRO A 303 -18.74 1.54 3.75
C PRO A 303 -18.38 0.75 2.48
N ALA A 304 -17.26 0.03 2.52
CA ALA A 304 -16.78 -0.75 1.40
C ALA A 304 -17.59 -2.05 1.20
N THR A 305 -17.88 -2.42 -0.05
CA THR A 305 -18.49 -3.73 -0.36
C THR A 305 -17.48 -4.83 -0.63
N THR A 306 -16.19 -4.50 -0.69
CA THR A 306 -15.15 -5.50 -0.83
C THR A 306 -15.07 -6.39 0.42
N ALA A 307 -14.71 -7.66 0.20
CA ALA A 307 -14.50 -8.61 1.27
C ALA A 307 -13.27 -8.26 2.11
N HIS A 308 -12.23 -7.69 1.49
CA HIS A 308 -10.93 -7.42 2.11
C HIS A 308 -10.30 -6.15 1.53
N LEU A 309 -9.52 -5.42 2.33
CA LEU A 309 -8.80 -4.24 1.84
C LEU A 309 -7.43 -4.59 1.26
N PHE A 310 -6.79 -5.61 1.84
CA PHE A 310 -5.48 -6.12 1.47
C PHE A 310 -5.63 -7.57 1.02
N GLU A 311 -5.51 -7.80 -0.28
CA GLU A 311 -5.63 -9.14 -0.86
C GLU A 311 -4.25 -9.61 -1.33
N THR A 312 -3.88 -10.84 -1.00
CA THR A 312 -2.61 -11.43 -1.44
C THR A 312 -2.81 -12.85 -1.93
N ALA A 313 -2.25 -13.16 -3.09
CA ALA A 313 -2.18 -14.52 -3.62
C ALA A 313 -0.81 -15.17 -3.40
N SER A 314 0.20 -14.44 -2.90
CA SER A 314 1.55 -14.95 -2.71
C SER A 314 1.61 -15.87 -1.49
N THR A 315 2.08 -17.09 -1.64
CA THR A 315 2.32 -18.01 -0.52
C THR A 315 3.68 -17.81 0.15
N SER A 316 4.55 -16.99 -0.45
CA SER A 316 5.87 -16.65 0.07
C SER A 316 5.85 -15.34 0.86
N TRP A 317 6.61 -15.28 1.95
CA TRP A 317 6.88 -14.04 2.69
C TRP A 317 7.82 -13.07 1.96
N SER A 318 8.42 -13.50 0.86
CA SER A 318 9.19 -12.60 -0.01
C SER A 318 8.26 -11.66 -0.80
N GLY A 319 7.03 -12.09 -1.10
CA GLY A 319 5.97 -11.29 -1.70
C GLY A 319 4.94 -10.84 -0.65
N GLY A 320 3.84 -10.27 -1.10
CA GLY A 320 2.72 -9.84 -0.26
C GLY A 320 2.77 -8.35 0.10
N ILE A 321 2.13 -7.99 1.21
CA ILE A 321 1.87 -6.59 1.56
C ILE A 321 2.46 -6.26 2.93
N SER A 322 3.17 -5.14 3.03
CA SER A 322 3.67 -4.60 4.30
C SER A 322 3.09 -3.20 4.52
N VAL A 323 2.47 -2.98 5.67
CA VAL A 323 1.81 -1.72 6.01
C VAL A 323 2.35 -1.22 7.35
N ASN A 324 2.90 -0.02 7.36
CA ASN A 324 3.44 0.62 8.55
C ASN A 324 2.86 2.03 8.71
N SER A 325 2.37 2.38 9.91
CA SER A 325 1.93 3.74 10.24
C SER A 325 0.79 4.31 9.38
N LEU A 326 -0.03 3.45 8.77
CA LEU A 326 -1.19 3.87 7.99
C LEU A 326 -2.36 4.23 8.91
N SER A 327 -2.95 5.42 8.70
CA SER A 327 -4.22 5.81 9.30
C SER A 327 -5.39 5.26 8.48
N MET A 328 -6.39 4.66 9.13
CA MET A 328 -7.56 4.10 8.46
C MET A 328 -8.86 4.67 9.04
N MET A 329 -9.74 5.12 8.14
CA MET A 329 -11.05 5.67 8.47
C MET A 329 -12.15 4.98 7.65
N ASN A 330 -13.21 4.54 8.33
CA ASN A 330 -14.38 3.90 7.72
C ASN A 330 -14.07 2.63 6.89
N THR A 331 -13.07 1.86 7.32
CA THR A 331 -12.50 0.70 6.62
C THR A 331 -13.20 -0.64 6.92
N THR A 332 -14.51 -0.63 7.20
CA THR A 332 -15.26 -1.87 7.45
C THR A 332 -15.42 -2.64 6.14
N THR A 333 -15.17 -3.96 6.17
CA THR A 333 -15.31 -4.86 5.01
C THR A 333 -16.51 -5.80 5.18
N THR A 334 -16.99 -6.39 4.08
CA THR A 334 -18.14 -7.31 4.14
C THR A 334 -17.82 -8.63 4.84
N SER A 335 -16.56 -9.07 4.83
CA SER A 335 -16.11 -10.21 5.63
C SER A 335 -15.87 -9.84 7.10
N GLY A 336 -15.67 -8.56 7.40
CA GLY A 336 -15.17 -8.03 8.67
C GLY A 336 -13.67 -8.29 8.91
N TYR A 337 -12.93 -8.79 7.92
CA TYR A 337 -11.48 -8.97 7.94
C TYR A 337 -10.82 -8.01 6.95
N LEU A 338 -9.69 -7.42 7.35
CA LEU A 338 -8.88 -6.55 6.51
C LEU A 338 -8.15 -7.31 5.41
N VAL A 339 -7.73 -8.53 5.70
CA VAL A 339 -6.85 -9.33 4.85
C VAL A 339 -7.55 -10.58 4.32
N GLY A 340 -7.41 -10.81 3.02
CA GLY A 340 -7.87 -12.02 2.33
C GLY A 340 -6.73 -12.83 1.70
N GLY A 341 -7.11 -13.79 0.86
CA GLY A 341 -6.19 -14.69 0.17
C GLY A 341 -5.27 -15.49 1.11
N THR A 342 -3.97 -15.48 0.83
CA THR A 342 -2.94 -16.26 1.58
C THR A 342 -2.56 -15.66 2.93
N ALA A 343 -3.08 -14.46 3.24
CA ALA A 343 -2.82 -13.73 4.48
C ALA A 343 -1.36 -13.30 4.73
N ASN A 344 -0.49 -13.32 3.71
CA ASN A 344 0.86 -12.76 3.78
C ASN A 344 0.84 -11.22 3.77
N VAL A 345 0.33 -10.63 4.86
CA VAL A 345 0.27 -9.19 5.10
C VAL A 345 0.84 -8.87 6.49
N LYS A 346 1.71 -7.86 6.56
CA LYS A 346 2.32 -7.39 7.82
C LYS A 346 1.78 -6.01 8.17
N PHE A 347 1.37 -5.83 9.41
CA PHE A 347 0.93 -4.55 9.95
C PHE A 347 1.83 -4.09 11.08
N ASP A 348 2.18 -2.81 11.08
CA ASP A 348 2.87 -2.19 12.19
C ASP A 348 2.45 -0.73 12.41
N ASN A 349 2.45 -0.29 13.67
CA ASN A 349 2.06 1.07 14.10
C ASN A 349 0.78 1.64 13.47
N MET A 350 -0.23 0.79 13.25
CA MET A 350 -1.48 1.19 12.62
C MET A 350 -2.21 2.27 13.43
N MET A 351 -2.97 3.13 12.75
CA MET A 351 -3.88 4.06 13.41
C MET A 351 -5.29 3.84 12.89
N LEU A 352 -6.24 3.60 13.78
CA LEU A 352 -7.66 3.52 13.44
C LEU A 352 -8.36 4.79 13.92
N VAL A 353 -8.95 5.53 12.99
CA VAL A 353 -9.74 6.71 13.30
C VAL A 353 -11.21 6.32 13.30
N ASP A 354 -11.77 6.21 14.50
CA ASP A 354 -13.21 6.08 14.71
C ASP A 354 -13.85 7.45 14.46
N GLY A 355 -14.53 7.59 13.32
CA GLY A 355 -15.01 8.87 12.81
C GLY A 355 -15.91 9.61 13.81
N ASN A 356 -15.59 10.89 14.05
CA ASN A 356 -16.45 11.80 14.78
C ASN A 356 -17.37 12.49 13.76
N GLY A 357 -18.62 12.04 13.66
CA GLY A 357 -19.65 12.63 12.81
C GLY A 357 -19.91 11.86 11.50
N SER A 358 -21.14 11.36 11.36
CA SER A 358 -21.70 10.62 10.19
C SER A 358 -21.11 9.24 9.82
N GLY A 359 -19.86 8.93 10.17
CA GLY A 359 -19.21 7.63 9.94
C GLY A 359 -19.29 6.63 11.10
N SER A 360 -20.28 6.78 11.97
CA SER A 360 -20.39 5.99 13.21
C SER A 360 -20.76 4.53 12.92
N GLY A 361 -19.78 3.63 12.96
CA GLY A 361 -20.06 2.20 12.91
C GLY A 361 -18.88 1.30 12.54
N ALA A 362 -17.62 1.73 12.75
CA ALA A 362 -16.49 0.83 12.56
C ALA A 362 -16.70 -0.40 13.48
N GLY A 363 -16.97 -1.54 12.86
CA GLY A 363 -17.07 -2.81 13.54
C GLY A 363 -15.73 -3.24 14.13
N ALA A 364 -15.70 -4.45 14.69
CA ALA A 364 -14.46 -5.16 14.95
C ALA A 364 -13.62 -5.21 13.66
N VAL A 365 -12.45 -4.57 13.67
CA VAL A 365 -11.49 -4.61 12.56
C VAL A 365 -10.56 -5.79 12.83
N LEU A 366 -10.87 -6.94 12.23
CA LEU A 366 -10.06 -8.15 12.37
C LEU A 366 -9.02 -8.20 11.25
N THR A 367 -7.81 -8.73 11.51
CA THR A 367 -6.78 -8.86 10.47
C THR A 367 -7.12 -9.94 9.47
N HIS A 368 -7.01 -11.22 9.85
CA HIS A 368 -7.45 -12.40 9.11
C HIS A 368 -7.72 -13.55 10.09
N LYS A 369 -8.48 -14.58 9.66
CA LYS A 369 -8.82 -15.72 10.52
C LYS A 369 -7.60 -16.47 11.08
N SER A 370 -6.57 -16.70 10.26
CA SER A 370 -5.36 -17.42 10.69
C SER A 370 -4.45 -16.63 11.64
N ALA A 371 -4.72 -15.35 11.91
CA ALA A 371 -4.04 -14.56 12.94
C ALA A 371 -4.67 -14.73 14.33
N ASN A 372 -5.49 -15.76 14.52
CA ASN A 372 -6.12 -16.05 15.79
C ASN A 372 -5.07 -16.23 16.89
N LYS A 373 -5.21 -15.48 17.99
CA LYS A 373 -4.31 -15.51 19.14
C LYS A 373 -4.64 -16.62 20.15
N LEU A 374 -5.78 -17.29 19.98
CA LEU A 374 -6.19 -18.41 20.81
C LEU A 374 -5.47 -19.69 20.42
N ILE A 375 -5.15 -20.54 21.40
CA ILE A 375 -4.49 -21.83 21.18
C ILE A 375 -5.46 -22.80 20.48
N ASP A 376 -6.71 -22.80 20.91
CA ASP A 376 -7.78 -23.68 20.42
C ASP A 376 -9.10 -22.91 20.26
N GLY A 377 -9.06 -21.85 19.44
CA GLY A 377 -10.25 -21.06 19.11
C GLY A 377 -11.36 -21.85 18.39
N THR A 378 -11.04 -23.01 17.82
CA THR A 378 -11.99 -23.93 17.15
C THR A 378 -12.46 -25.08 18.04
N PHE A 379 -11.96 -25.17 19.29
CA PHE A 379 -12.38 -26.17 20.29
C PHE A 379 -12.22 -27.63 19.82
N ASN A 380 -11.12 -27.93 19.14
CA ASN A 380 -10.77 -29.27 18.66
C ASN A 380 -10.04 -30.09 19.72
N LEU A 381 -9.54 -29.47 20.80
CA LEU A 381 -8.90 -30.19 21.89
C LEU A 381 -9.95 -30.86 22.80
N PRO A 382 -9.60 -31.97 23.49
CA PRO A 382 -10.54 -32.73 24.33
C PRO A 382 -11.08 -31.99 25.56
N THR A 383 -10.47 -30.87 25.94
CA THR A 383 -10.89 -30.04 27.07
C THR A 383 -10.72 -28.57 26.73
N PRO A 384 -11.55 -27.65 27.25
CA PRO A 384 -11.41 -26.22 26.99
C PRO A 384 -10.07 -25.68 27.52
N VAL A 385 -9.26 -25.08 26.62
CA VAL A 385 -7.93 -24.54 26.97
C VAL A 385 -7.98 -23.03 27.21
N ASP A 386 -8.48 -22.25 26.25
CA ASP A 386 -8.42 -20.78 26.30
C ASP A 386 -9.51 -20.14 27.17
N VAL A 387 -10.57 -20.88 27.48
CA VAL A 387 -11.74 -20.40 28.22
C VAL A 387 -11.77 -20.93 29.65
N PHE A 388 -12.24 -20.11 30.58
CA PHE A 388 -12.36 -20.48 31.99
C PHE A 388 -13.56 -19.82 32.67
N SER A 389 -14.07 -20.49 33.70
CA SER A 389 -15.07 -19.96 34.62
C SER A 389 -14.47 -18.87 35.50
N ILE A 390 -15.19 -17.77 35.63
CA ILE A 390 -14.84 -16.66 36.55
C ILE A 390 -15.87 -16.52 37.66
N SER A 391 -16.64 -17.58 37.92
CA SER A 391 -17.60 -17.65 39.03
C SER A 391 -16.86 -17.66 40.38
N SER A 392 -17.36 -16.95 41.40
CA SER A 392 -16.73 -16.92 42.73
C SER A 392 -16.77 -18.28 43.45
N ASP A 393 -17.69 -19.15 43.04
CA ASP A 393 -17.88 -20.52 43.50
C ASP A 393 -17.32 -21.56 42.52
N ALA A 394 -16.42 -21.15 41.61
CA ALA A 394 -15.75 -22.08 40.72
C ALA A 394 -14.97 -23.14 41.51
N THR A 395 -15.14 -24.42 41.14
CA THR A 395 -14.45 -25.57 41.72
C THR A 395 -13.24 -25.98 40.89
N SER A 396 -13.23 -25.62 39.61
CA SER A 396 -12.13 -25.83 38.67
C SER A 396 -12.11 -24.69 37.64
N ARG A 397 -11.16 -24.74 36.70
CA ARG A 397 -11.12 -23.84 35.54
C ARG A 397 -12.40 -23.94 34.68
N THR A 398 -13.02 -25.11 34.62
CA THR A 398 -14.13 -25.43 33.73
C THR A 398 -15.46 -25.62 34.44
N ASP A 399 -15.48 -25.68 35.77
CA ASP A 399 -16.67 -26.07 36.54
C ASP A 399 -16.96 -25.11 37.69
N SER A 400 -18.25 -24.87 37.87
CA SER A 400 -18.87 -24.20 39.02
C SER A 400 -20.29 -24.75 39.20
N PRO A 401 -20.92 -24.62 40.39
CA PRO A 401 -22.31 -25.05 40.60
C PRO A 401 -23.32 -24.51 39.58
N GLY A 402 -23.07 -23.32 39.01
CA GLY A 402 -23.94 -22.67 38.02
C GLY A 402 -23.59 -22.93 36.55
N LEU A 403 -22.41 -23.50 36.26
CA LEU A 403 -21.85 -23.57 34.91
C LEU A 403 -20.80 -24.67 34.77
N ALA A 404 -20.89 -25.45 33.70
CA ALA A 404 -19.85 -26.39 33.26
C ALA A 404 -19.41 -26.09 31.82
N LEU A 405 -18.12 -26.21 31.54
CA LEU A 405 -17.48 -25.97 30.24
C LEU A 405 -16.87 -27.28 29.71
N THR A 406 -17.31 -27.72 28.53
CA THR A 406 -16.75 -28.91 27.88
C THR A 406 -16.50 -28.65 26.39
N THR A 407 -15.68 -29.49 25.76
CA THR A 407 -15.60 -29.53 24.30
C THR A 407 -16.33 -30.76 23.79
N SER A 408 -17.09 -30.62 22.70
CA SER A 408 -17.83 -31.73 22.08
C SER A 408 -18.08 -31.46 20.61
N GLY A 409 -17.59 -32.35 19.75
CA GLY A 409 -17.78 -32.25 18.30
C GLY A 409 -17.15 -31.00 17.66
N GLY A 410 -15.96 -30.59 18.13
CA GLY A 410 -15.25 -29.39 17.62
C GLY A 410 -15.94 -28.09 18.02
N ARG A 411 -16.47 -28.02 19.25
CA ARG A 411 -17.24 -26.87 19.77
C ARG A 411 -17.05 -26.75 21.27
N LEU A 412 -17.10 -25.52 21.76
CA LEU A 412 -17.26 -25.24 23.19
C LEU A 412 -18.75 -25.36 23.56
N VAL A 413 -19.04 -26.14 24.59
CA VAL A 413 -20.38 -26.30 25.16
C VAL A 413 -20.40 -25.69 26.56
N LEU A 414 -21.17 -24.61 26.72
CA LEU A 414 -21.42 -23.98 28.00
C LEU A 414 -22.76 -24.51 28.54
N THR A 415 -22.72 -25.30 29.61
CA THR A 415 -23.92 -25.84 30.25
C THR A 415 -24.31 -25.00 31.45
N ARG A 416 -25.43 -24.28 31.34
CA ARG A 416 -25.96 -23.41 32.39
C ARG A 416 -26.91 -24.18 33.30
N ASN A 417 -26.65 -24.15 34.60
CA ASN A 417 -27.56 -24.69 35.61
C ASN A 417 -28.45 -23.58 36.19
N ALA A 418 -29.75 -23.58 35.83
CA ALA A 418 -30.70 -22.55 36.21
C ALA A 418 -30.86 -22.33 37.73
N ALA A 419 -30.49 -23.31 38.56
CA ALA A 419 -30.69 -23.26 40.01
C ALA A 419 -29.71 -22.33 40.77
N LYS A 420 -28.75 -21.69 40.08
CA LYS A 420 -27.75 -20.81 40.70
C LYS A 420 -27.70 -19.45 40.01
N PRO A 421 -27.64 -18.32 40.74
CA PRO A 421 -27.87 -16.98 40.17
C PRO A 421 -26.69 -16.38 39.42
N TRP A 422 -25.46 -16.87 39.60
CA TRP A 422 -24.26 -16.26 39.01
C TRP A 422 -23.44 -17.26 38.18
N ALA A 423 -23.14 -16.90 36.94
CA ALA A 423 -22.27 -17.67 36.06
C ALA A 423 -21.63 -16.75 35.01
N ALA A 424 -20.33 -16.90 34.79
CA ALA A 424 -19.63 -16.17 33.74
C ALA A 424 -18.36 -16.90 33.30
N ILE A 425 -17.99 -16.68 32.04
CA ILE A 425 -16.71 -17.13 31.49
C ILE A 425 -15.83 -15.95 31.10
N ALA A 426 -14.52 -16.22 31.04
CA ALA A 426 -13.56 -15.36 30.40
C ALA A 426 -12.61 -16.14 29.49
N ILE A 427 -12.04 -15.41 28.54
CA ILE A 427 -11.02 -15.85 27.60
C ILE A 427 -9.95 -14.77 27.59
N ASP A 428 -8.69 -15.15 27.82
CA ASP A 428 -7.57 -14.22 27.88
C ASP A 428 -6.53 -14.56 26.82
N VAL A 429 -6.13 -13.56 26.04
CA VAL A 429 -4.95 -13.65 25.16
C VAL A 429 -3.91 -12.63 25.60
N PRO A 430 -2.61 -12.97 25.60
CA PRO A 430 -1.56 -11.98 25.86
C PRO A 430 -1.70 -10.78 24.92
N CYS A 431 -1.43 -9.58 25.43
CA CYS A 431 -1.49 -8.37 24.62
C CYS A 431 -0.19 -7.55 24.66
N THR A 432 0.07 -6.85 23.56
CA THR A 432 1.18 -5.92 23.38
C THR A 432 0.67 -4.49 23.49
N ALA A 433 1.32 -3.66 24.31
CA ALA A 433 0.97 -2.25 24.44
C ALA A 433 1.02 -1.54 23.07
N GLY A 434 0.05 -0.65 22.82
CA GLY A 434 -0.02 0.10 21.56
C GLY A 434 -0.72 -0.61 20.40
N LYS A 435 -1.09 -1.90 20.54
CA LYS A 435 -1.78 -2.67 19.50
C LYS A 435 -3.30 -2.68 19.68
N PHE A 436 -4.04 -2.87 18.58
CA PHE A 436 -5.49 -2.98 18.58
C PHE A 436 -5.91 -4.44 18.70
N TYR A 437 -7.00 -4.68 19.43
CA TYR A 437 -7.57 -6.01 19.60
C TYR A 437 -9.06 -6.00 19.30
N ALA A 438 -9.47 -7.03 18.56
CA ALA A 438 -10.83 -7.25 18.11
C ALA A 438 -11.14 -8.76 18.11
N SER A 439 -12.42 -9.11 18.20
CA SER A 439 -12.83 -10.52 18.20
C SER A 439 -14.12 -10.80 17.45
N GLU A 440 -14.26 -12.07 17.04
CA GLU A 440 -15.43 -12.66 16.43
C GLU A 440 -15.82 -13.93 17.20
N ILE A 441 -17.13 -14.16 17.36
CA ILE A 441 -17.67 -15.39 17.94
C ILE A 441 -18.68 -16.00 16.98
N THR A 442 -18.43 -17.25 16.57
CA THR A 442 -19.34 -18.03 15.73
C THR A 442 -20.14 -18.99 16.61
N PHE A 443 -21.45 -18.84 16.64
CA PHE A 443 -22.34 -19.68 17.46
C PHE A 443 -22.79 -20.93 16.71
N ALA A 444 -23.01 -22.02 17.44
CA ALA A 444 -23.54 -23.28 16.94
C ALA A 444 -24.92 -23.61 17.56
N GLY A 445 -25.68 -22.57 17.93
CA GLY A 445 -26.97 -22.69 18.59
C GLY A 445 -26.86 -23.08 20.07
N GLY A 446 -27.93 -23.65 20.61
CA GLY A 446 -28.04 -24.02 22.03
C GLY A 446 -29.49 -24.17 22.48
N THR A 447 -29.70 -24.74 23.66
CA THR A 447 -31.04 -24.92 24.25
C THR A 447 -31.40 -23.83 25.26
N ALA A 448 -30.43 -23.05 25.74
CA ALA A 448 -30.68 -21.96 26.67
C ALA A 448 -31.49 -20.82 26.02
N GLY A 449 -32.22 -20.08 26.86
CA GLY A 449 -32.94 -18.86 26.53
C GLY A 449 -32.40 -17.65 27.29
N GLY A 450 -33.02 -16.49 27.09
CA GLY A 450 -32.64 -15.24 27.76
C GLY A 450 -31.57 -14.46 27.00
N THR A 451 -30.69 -13.79 27.73
CA THR A 451 -29.68 -12.87 27.17
C THR A 451 -28.40 -12.98 27.97
N PHE A 452 -27.25 -12.99 27.29
CA PHE A 452 -25.95 -12.88 27.94
C PHE A 452 -25.29 -11.55 27.63
N THR A 453 -24.38 -11.15 28.52
CA THR A 453 -23.57 -9.95 28.38
C THR A 453 -22.23 -10.33 27.76
N TYR A 454 -21.79 -9.60 26.75
CA TYR A 454 -20.49 -9.71 26.11
C TYR A 454 -19.69 -8.44 26.38
N ILE A 455 -18.46 -8.60 26.89
CA ILE A 455 -17.61 -7.50 27.30
C ILE A 455 -16.18 -7.77 26.84
N GLU A 456 -15.59 -6.84 26.10
CA GLU A 456 -14.16 -6.81 25.82
C GLU A 456 -13.44 -5.96 26.87
N CYS A 457 -12.32 -6.44 27.39
CA CYS A 457 -11.56 -5.79 28.44
C CYS A 457 -10.06 -5.85 28.15
N PHE A 458 -9.31 -4.90 28.71
CA PHE A 458 -7.89 -5.12 28.99
C PHE A 458 -7.68 -5.41 30.47
N VAL A 459 -6.83 -6.39 30.76
CA VAL A 459 -6.59 -6.84 32.12
C VAL A 459 -5.10 -6.97 32.45
N ALA A 460 -4.77 -6.69 33.72
CA ALA A 460 -3.51 -7.09 34.33
C ALA A 460 -3.75 -8.35 35.15
N ASN A 461 -3.18 -9.48 34.72
CA ASN A 461 -3.26 -10.74 35.43
C ASN A 461 -1.95 -11.01 36.18
N GLN A 462 -2.04 -11.58 37.39
CA GLN A 462 -0.88 -11.99 38.17
C GLN A 462 -1.11 -13.35 38.82
N GLY A 463 -0.41 -14.38 38.34
CA GLY A 463 -0.53 -15.74 38.87
C GLY A 463 -1.94 -16.32 38.69
N PHE A 464 -2.22 -17.37 39.46
CA PHE A 464 -3.44 -18.15 39.35
C PHE A 464 -4.02 -18.47 40.73
N THR A 465 -5.34 -18.61 40.80
CA THR A 465 -6.03 -19.18 41.96
C THR A 465 -5.74 -20.69 42.08
N ARG A 466 -6.18 -21.30 43.19
CA ARG A 466 -6.12 -22.76 43.36
C ARG A 466 -6.92 -23.53 42.30
N THR A 467 -7.90 -22.89 41.66
CA THR A 467 -8.72 -23.44 40.58
C THR A 467 -8.13 -23.17 39.19
N THR A 468 -6.86 -22.74 39.12
CA THR A 468 -6.12 -22.39 37.89
C THR A 468 -6.77 -21.28 37.05
N THR A 469 -7.52 -20.40 37.71
CA THR A 469 -8.10 -19.18 37.13
C THR A 469 -7.12 -18.01 37.29
N PRO A 470 -6.85 -17.20 36.25
CA PRO A 470 -6.01 -16.00 36.38
C PRO A 470 -6.55 -15.02 37.42
N VAL A 471 -5.68 -14.50 38.30
CA VAL A 471 -6.05 -13.44 39.24
C VAL A 471 -5.91 -12.09 38.55
N THR A 472 -7.02 -11.37 38.41
CA THR A 472 -7.04 -10.05 37.77
C THR A 472 -6.86 -8.93 38.79
N LEU A 473 -5.77 -8.18 38.66
CA LEU A 473 -5.44 -7.04 39.52
C LEU A 473 -6.11 -5.74 39.06
N LYS A 474 -6.24 -5.58 37.74
CA LYS A 474 -6.78 -4.38 37.10
C LYS A 474 -7.55 -4.77 35.85
N THR A 475 -8.66 -4.09 35.63
CA THR A 475 -9.51 -4.28 34.45
C THR A 475 -9.95 -2.93 33.90
N ASN A 476 -10.01 -2.83 32.57
CA ASN A 476 -10.64 -1.74 31.86
C ASN A 476 -11.61 -2.34 30.83
N ALA A 477 -12.91 -2.27 31.12
CA ALA A 477 -13.97 -2.84 30.29
C ALA A 477 -14.46 -1.83 29.26
N ARG A 478 -14.57 -2.25 27.99
CA ARG A 478 -14.99 -1.41 26.85
C ARG A 478 -16.50 -1.42 26.63
N GLY A 479 -17.28 -1.23 27.69
CA GLY A 479 -18.74 -1.28 27.64
C GLY A 479 -19.32 -2.68 27.35
N THR A 480 -20.61 -2.84 27.65
CA THR A 480 -21.33 -4.12 27.57
C THR A 480 -22.21 -4.19 26.34
N THR A 481 -22.16 -5.31 25.63
CA THR A 481 -23.12 -5.65 24.57
C THR A 481 -24.00 -6.79 25.07
N ASN A 482 -25.31 -6.66 24.95
CA ASN A 482 -26.25 -7.73 25.27
C ASN A 482 -26.54 -8.53 24.00
N ILE A 483 -26.41 -9.85 24.07
CA ILE A 483 -26.66 -10.77 22.95
C ILE A 483 -27.80 -11.70 23.36
N SER A 484 -28.89 -11.68 22.59
CA SER A 484 -30.04 -12.53 22.89
C SER A 484 -29.76 -13.97 22.48
N MET A 485 -30.33 -14.95 23.20
CA MET A 485 -30.24 -16.36 22.81
C MET A 485 -31.01 -16.67 21.51
N THR A 486 -31.87 -15.76 21.06
CA THR A 486 -32.48 -15.81 19.72
C THR A 486 -31.42 -15.53 18.66
N ASP A 487 -30.61 -14.47 18.85
CA ASP A 487 -29.52 -14.12 17.93
C ASP A 487 -28.46 -15.22 17.86
N VAL A 488 -28.14 -15.86 18.98
CA VAL A 488 -27.24 -17.04 19.02
C VAL A 488 -27.72 -18.18 18.12
N LYS A 489 -29.03 -18.29 17.90
CA LYS A 489 -29.64 -19.33 17.06
C LYS A 489 -29.77 -18.91 15.59
N SER A 490 -29.83 -17.60 15.30
CA SER A 490 -30.10 -17.07 13.96
C SER A 490 -28.91 -16.38 13.28
N VAL A 491 -27.89 -15.98 14.03
CA VAL A 491 -26.71 -15.27 13.53
C VAL A 491 -25.53 -16.23 13.42
N ALA A 492 -24.92 -16.30 12.24
CA ALA A 492 -23.75 -17.15 12.00
C ALA A 492 -22.54 -16.72 12.85
N SER A 493 -22.23 -15.41 12.86
CA SER A 493 -21.11 -14.84 13.61
C SER A 493 -21.46 -13.49 14.25
N PHE A 494 -21.07 -13.29 15.49
CA PHE A 494 -21.15 -12.02 16.20
C PHE A 494 -19.80 -11.28 16.17
N LYS A 495 -19.86 -10.00 15.80
CA LYS A 495 -18.76 -9.03 15.87
C LYS A 495 -19.26 -7.79 16.59
N LYS A 496 -18.46 -7.25 17.50
CA LYS A 496 -18.83 -6.03 18.21
C LYS A 496 -18.76 -4.82 17.27
N THR A 497 -19.80 -4.00 17.29
CA THR A 497 -19.80 -2.65 16.69
C THR A 497 -19.52 -1.60 17.76
N PHE A 498 -18.74 -0.59 17.43
CA PHE A 498 -18.39 0.49 18.35
C PHE A 498 -19.13 1.77 17.96
N GLY A 499 -19.68 2.47 18.96
CA GLY A 499 -20.36 3.75 18.76
C GLY A 499 -19.38 4.92 18.54
N ALA A 500 -19.89 6.02 17.98
CA ALA A 500 -19.15 7.20 17.48
C ALA A 500 -18.23 7.93 18.48
N THR A 501 -18.27 7.60 19.77
CA THR A 501 -17.70 8.45 20.83
C THR A 501 -16.90 7.70 21.89
N SER A 502 -16.51 6.44 21.71
CA SER A 502 -16.04 5.72 22.90
C SER A 502 -15.00 4.60 22.73
N TRP A 503 -14.05 4.64 23.69
CA TRP A 503 -13.05 3.66 24.12
C TRP A 503 -11.82 3.50 23.22
N SER A 504 -10.64 3.81 23.78
CA SER A 504 -9.37 3.44 23.15
C SER A 504 -9.34 1.92 22.94
N ARG A 505 -9.36 1.50 21.67
CA ARG A 505 -9.23 0.11 21.24
C ARG A 505 -7.78 -0.40 21.32
N ILE A 506 -6.89 0.43 21.87
CA ILE A 506 -5.46 0.19 21.98
C ILE A 506 -5.12 -0.37 23.36
N ALA A 507 -4.30 -1.40 23.40
CA ALA A 507 -3.79 -1.97 24.64
C ALA A 507 -2.98 -0.93 25.42
N PRO A 508 -3.39 -0.57 26.65
CA PRO A 508 -2.64 0.38 27.46
C PRO A 508 -1.34 -0.25 27.97
N PRO A 509 -0.32 0.55 28.33
CA PRO A 509 1.00 0.04 28.73
C PRO A 509 1.01 -0.94 29.92
N TRP A 510 0.00 -0.90 30.78
CA TRP A 510 -0.10 -1.78 31.94
C TRP A 510 -0.82 -3.10 31.66
N ALA A 511 -1.50 -3.22 30.51
CA ALA A 511 -2.28 -4.41 30.19
C ALA A 511 -1.35 -5.57 29.85
N THR A 512 -1.66 -6.74 30.41
CA THR A 512 -0.94 -7.99 30.11
C THR A 512 -1.72 -8.86 29.14
N HIS A 513 -3.06 -8.76 29.17
CA HIS A 513 -3.96 -9.55 28.35
C HIS A 513 -5.12 -8.71 27.83
N PHE A 514 -5.61 -9.09 26.65
CA PHE A 514 -6.95 -8.77 26.20
C PHE A 514 -7.90 -9.89 26.64
N ARG A 515 -9.04 -9.51 27.21
CA ARG A 515 -10.03 -10.43 27.78
C ARG A 515 -11.37 -10.26 27.09
N ILE A 516 -11.97 -11.38 26.69
CA ILE A 516 -13.41 -11.48 26.41
C ILE A 516 -14.09 -12.04 27.66
N LYS A 517 -15.14 -11.39 28.13
CA LYS A 517 -15.98 -11.87 29.22
C LYS A 517 -17.41 -12.08 28.73
N MET A 518 -17.99 -13.24 29.05
CA MET A 518 -19.42 -13.51 28.82
C MET A 518 -20.12 -13.75 30.17
N GLY A 519 -21.05 -12.86 30.54
CA GLY A 519 -21.85 -13.00 31.76
C GLY A 519 -23.21 -13.61 31.47
N LEU A 520 -23.57 -14.67 32.19
CA LEU A 520 -24.71 -15.55 31.94
C LEU A 520 -25.82 -15.42 32.99
N ASN A 521 -25.88 -14.28 33.69
CA ASN A 521 -26.81 -14.06 34.81
C ASN A 521 -28.29 -14.05 34.37
N SER A 522 -28.56 -13.63 33.14
CA SER A 522 -29.90 -13.57 32.55
C SER A 522 -30.15 -14.68 31.51
N VAL A 523 -29.33 -15.74 31.56
CA VAL A 523 -29.47 -16.93 30.72
C VAL A 523 -30.15 -18.03 31.51
N THR A 524 -31.15 -18.68 30.91
CA THR A 524 -31.88 -19.79 31.54
C THR A 524 -31.06 -21.09 31.52
N GLY A 525 -31.53 -22.13 32.22
CA GLY A 525 -30.92 -23.45 32.13
C GLY A 525 -30.93 -24.00 30.70
N GLY A 526 -29.85 -24.69 30.32
CA GLY A 526 -29.64 -25.21 28.98
C GLY A 526 -28.20 -25.07 28.52
N THR A 527 -27.96 -25.22 27.22
CA THR A 527 -26.63 -25.10 26.61
C THR A 527 -26.50 -23.88 25.72
N ILE A 528 -25.28 -23.36 25.63
CA ILE A 528 -24.82 -22.45 24.58
C ILE A 528 -23.65 -23.15 23.89
N ASN A 529 -23.73 -23.31 22.57
CA ASN A 529 -22.69 -23.94 21.79
C ASN A 529 -21.95 -22.87 20.97
N VAL A 530 -20.63 -22.87 21.05
CA VAL A 530 -19.77 -21.96 20.28
C VAL A 530 -18.89 -22.79 19.35
N ALA A 531 -18.97 -22.50 18.06
CA ALA A 531 -18.19 -23.19 17.03
C ALA A 531 -16.76 -22.66 16.97
N GLU A 532 -16.61 -21.34 17.03
CA GLU A 532 -15.32 -20.69 16.82
C GLU A 532 -15.27 -19.37 17.60
N ILE A 533 -14.12 -19.07 18.19
CA ILE A 533 -13.78 -17.74 18.69
C ILE A 533 -12.47 -17.33 18.03
N ILE A 534 -12.44 -16.10 17.52
CA ILE A 534 -11.26 -15.49 16.93
C ILE A 534 -10.92 -14.24 17.70
N VAL A 535 -9.66 -14.10 18.09
CA VAL A 535 -9.10 -12.85 18.60
C VAL A 535 -7.90 -12.49 17.75
N THR A 536 -7.93 -11.31 17.15
CA THR A 536 -6.81 -10.81 16.35
C THR A 536 -6.20 -9.57 16.97
N GLU A 537 -4.93 -9.35 16.64
CA GLU A 537 -4.15 -8.15 16.95
C GLU A 537 -3.83 -7.42 15.65
N LEU A 538 -3.88 -6.08 15.69
CA LEU A 538 -3.45 -5.19 14.62
C LEU A 538 -2.42 -4.17 15.14
#